data_AF-A0A819VSS7-F1
#
_entry.id   AF-A0A819VSS7-F1
#
_cell.length_a   1.000
_cell.length_b   1.000
_cell.length_c   1.000
_cell.angle_alpha   90.00
_cell.angle_beta   90.00
_cell.angle_gamma   90.00
#
_symmetry.space_group_name_H-M   'P 1'
#
loop_
_entity.id
_entity.type
_entity.pdbx_description
1 polymer ?
#
loop_
_entity_poly.entity_id
_entity_poly.type
_entity_poly.pdbx_seq_one_letter_code
_entity_poly.pdbx_strand_id
1 'polypeptide(L)'
;MNTPLQFHPVHGEHIKLSRNNTIAKRVDSFCKGICFSNRTIQIREKVYVRLLSKSIQWTGFLRLGVTTCDPNTHRTSTALPRHACPDLTCRPG
;
A
#
# COMPACT_ATOMS: atom_id res chain seq x y z
N MET A 1 -23.74 -3.96 0.47
CA MET A 1 -22.79 -5.06 0.78
C MET A 1 -21.38 -4.49 0.72
N ASN A 2 -20.52 -4.73 1.70
CA ASN A 2 -19.13 -4.25 1.62
C ASN A 2 -18.43 -4.92 0.44
N THR A 3 -17.86 -4.12 -0.45
CA THR A 3 -17.03 -4.64 -1.55
C THR A 3 -15.80 -5.37 -0.97
N PRO A 4 -15.28 -6.40 -1.67
CA PRO A 4 -14.07 -7.09 -1.23
C PRO A 4 -12.91 -6.10 -1.01
N LEU A 5 -12.15 -6.30 0.07
CA LEU A 5 -10.96 -5.51 0.33
C LEU A 5 -9.87 -5.88 -0.69
N GLN A 6 -9.40 -4.88 -1.42
CA GLN A 6 -8.37 -4.99 -2.45
C GLN A 6 -7.35 -3.88 -2.24
N PHE A 7 -6.25 -3.91 -2.99
CA PHE A 7 -5.32 -2.80 -3.07
C PHE A 7 -5.91 -1.67 -3.95
N HIS A 8 -5.73 -0.43 -3.50
CA HIS A 8 -6.13 0.75 -4.26
C HIS A 8 -5.26 0.87 -5.53
N PRO A 9 -5.82 1.34 -6.67
CA PRO A 9 -5.04 1.60 -7.89
C PRO A 9 -3.92 2.64 -7.72
N VAL A 10 -4.01 3.48 -6.69
CA VAL A 10 -2.92 4.38 -6.30
C VAL A 10 -1.94 3.59 -5.45
N HIS A 11 -0.74 3.42 -5.96
CA HIS A 11 0.34 2.68 -5.32
C HIS A 11 1.69 3.23 -5.79
N GLY A 12 2.76 2.84 -5.11
CA GLY A 12 4.12 3.22 -5.46
C GLY A 12 4.54 2.70 -6.83
N GLU A 13 5.50 3.39 -7.43
CA GLU A 13 6.00 3.16 -8.79
C GLU A 13 6.44 1.71 -9.06
N HIS A 14 7.05 1.06 -8.06
CA HIS A 14 7.56 -0.31 -8.23
C HIS A 14 6.56 -1.39 -7.80
N ILE A 15 5.29 -1.05 -7.59
CA ILE A 15 4.24 -2.00 -7.28
C ILE A 15 3.49 -2.38 -8.55
N LYS A 16 3.31 -3.69 -8.74
CA LYS A 16 2.39 -4.24 -9.74
C LYS A 16 1.23 -4.92 -9.03
N LEU A 17 0.02 -4.48 -9.35
CA LEU A 17 -1.21 -5.12 -8.89
C LEU A 17 -1.63 -6.25 -9.85
N SER A 18 -2.23 -7.31 -9.30
CA SER A 18 -2.71 -8.46 -10.06
C SER A 18 -3.85 -9.18 -9.33
N ARG A 19 -4.50 -10.13 -10.01
CA ARG A 19 -5.69 -10.87 -9.53
C ARG A 19 -6.76 -9.94 -8.97
N ASN A 20 -7.30 -9.06 -9.82
CA ASN A 20 -8.31 -8.08 -9.43
C ASN A 20 -7.87 -7.25 -8.21
N ASN A 21 -6.62 -6.76 -8.26
CA ASN A 21 -5.98 -5.97 -7.22
C ASN A 21 -5.93 -6.62 -5.82
N THR A 22 -6.03 -7.95 -5.71
CA THR A 22 -5.87 -8.66 -4.43
C THR A 22 -4.41 -9.03 -4.14
N ILE A 23 -3.53 -8.91 -5.14
CA ILE A 23 -2.09 -9.15 -4.99
C ILE A 23 -1.33 -7.90 -5.41
N ALA A 24 -0.52 -7.36 -4.48
CA ALA A 24 0.50 -6.37 -4.76
C ALA A 24 1.89 -7.01 -4.70
N LYS A 25 2.70 -6.82 -5.75
CA LYS A 25 4.08 -7.31 -5.83
C LYS A 25 5.02 -6.16 -6.11
N ARG A 26 6.09 -6.01 -5.31
CA ARG A 26 7.21 -5.13 -5.65
C ARG A 26 8.03 -5.79 -6.76
N VAL A 27 8.13 -5.14 -7.90
CA VAL A 27 8.82 -5.68 -9.10
C VAL A 27 10.23 -5.16 -9.28
N ASP A 28 10.57 -4.03 -8.66
CA ASP A 28 11.90 -3.42 -8.74
C ASP A 28 12.23 -2.59 -7.48
N SER A 29 13.52 -2.28 -7.30
CA SER A 29 14.08 -1.48 -6.21
C SER A 29 13.75 -2.00 -4.79
N PHE A 30 14.23 -1.29 -3.78
CA PHE A 30 13.88 -1.49 -2.36
C PHE A 30 12.81 -0.51 -1.87
N CYS A 31 12.49 0.52 -2.65
CA CYS A 31 11.65 1.65 -2.25
C CYS A 31 10.51 1.92 -3.24
N LYS A 32 9.70 2.97 -2.98
CA LYS A 32 8.48 3.29 -3.75
C LYS A 32 7.52 2.10 -3.83
N GLY A 33 7.36 1.40 -2.71
CA GLY A 33 6.57 0.17 -2.56
C GLY A 33 5.24 0.35 -1.81
N ILE A 34 4.73 1.58 -1.69
CA ILE A 34 3.57 1.91 -0.85
C ILE A 34 2.28 1.43 -1.52
N CYS A 35 1.36 0.85 -0.74
CA CYS A 35 0.04 0.41 -1.20
C CYS A 35 -1.03 0.87 -0.18
N PHE A 36 -2.26 1.09 -0.64
CA PHE A 36 -3.41 1.43 0.21
C PHE A 36 -4.55 0.43 0.00
N SER A 37 -5.54 0.42 0.90
CA SER A 37 -6.79 -0.30 0.67
C SER A 37 -7.66 0.44 -0.34
N ASN A 38 -8.40 -0.30 -1.17
CA ASN A 38 -9.32 0.26 -2.18
C ASN A 38 -10.53 0.99 -1.59
N ARG A 39 -10.78 0.82 -0.30
CA ARG A 39 -11.85 1.46 0.46
C ARG A 39 -11.44 1.63 1.93
N THR A 40 -12.21 2.43 2.64
CA THR A 40 -12.13 2.55 4.10
C THR A 40 -12.38 1.19 4.76
N ILE A 41 -11.49 0.83 5.69
CA ILE A 41 -11.65 -0.33 6.58
C ILE A 41 -12.49 0.13 7.77
N GLN A 42 -13.56 -0.61 8.07
CA GLN A 42 -14.46 -0.23 9.15
C GLN A 42 -13.85 -0.53 10.52
N ILE A 43 -14.29 0.20 11.54
CA ILE A 43 -13.90 -0.09 12.93
C ILE A 43 -14.31 -1.54 13.26
N ARG A 44 -13.39 -2.31 13.83
CA ARG A 44 -13.51 -3.76 14.12
C ARG A 44 -13.54 -4.68 12.89
N GLU A 45 -13.37 -4.17 11.67
CA GLU A 45 -13.17 -5.02 10.49
C GLU A 45 -11.81 -5.74 10.60
N LYS A 46 -11.82 -7.07 10.42
CA LYS A 46 -10.60 -7.87 10.44
C LYS A 46 -9.97 -7.89 9.04
N VAL A 47 -8.72 -7.44 8.97
CA VAL A 47 -7.94 -7.44 7.73
C VAL A 47 -6.82 -8.46 7.82
N TYR A 48 -6.73 -9.30 6.79
CA TYR A 48 -5.70 -10.34 6.68
C TYR A 48 -4.79 -10.04 5.51
N VAL A 49 -3.48 -9.95 5.77
CA VAL A 49 -2.46 -9.81 4.73
C VAL A 49 -1.63 -11.09 4.69
N ARG A 50 -1.57 -11.73 3.53
CA ARG A 50 -0.80 -12.96 3.31
C ARG A 50 0.47 -12.67 2.53
N LEU A 51 1.62 -13.03 3.08
CA LEU A 51 2.89 -12.97 2.36
C LEU A 51 2.97 -14.15 1.39
N LEU A 52 2.87 -13.87 0.09
CA LEU A 52 2.90 -14.91 -0.95
C LEU A 52 4.31 -15.28 -1.41
N SER A 53 5.25 -14.34 -1.32
CA SER A 53 6.64 -14.56 -1.70
C SER A 53 7.54 -13.56 -0.96
N LYS A 54 8.84 -13.91 -0.84
CA LYS A 54 9.89 -13.02 -0.36
C LYS A 54 10.99 -12.93 -1.42
N SER A 55 11.62 -11.77 -1.54
CA SER A 55 12.86 -11.66 -2.33
C SER A 55 14.05 -12.00 -1.44
N ILE A 56 15.00 -12.75 -1.99
CA ILE A 56 16.28 -13.04 -1.34
C ILE A 56 17.31 -11.91 -1.51
N GLN A 57 17.07 -10.99 -2.44
CA GLN A 57 18.00 -9.89 -2.77
C GLN A 57 17.87 -8.71 -1.81
N TRP A 58 16.78 -8.64 -1.05
CA TRP A 58 16.46 -7.50 -0.21
C TRP A 58 16.28 -7.94 1.25
N THR A 59 17.00 -7.28 2.15
CA THR A 59 16.76 -7.36 3.59
C THR A 59 15.89 -6.19 4.04
N GLY A 60 15.07 -6.41 5.07
CA GLY A 60 14.21 -5.36 5.63
C GLY A 60 12.88 -5.90 6.14
N PHE A 61 11.94 -4.98 6.33
CA PHE A 61 10.66 -5.25 6.98
C PHE A 61 9.50 -4.63 6.20
N LEU A 62 8.33 -5.26 6.28
CA LEU A 62 7.08 -4.67 5.84
C LEU A 62 6.58 -3.70 6.91
N ARG A 63 6.11 -2.53 6.50
CA ARG A 63 5.39 -1.61 7.39
C ARG A 63 3.90 -1.71 7.10
N LEU A 64 3.12 -1.82 8.16
CA LEU A 64 1.66 -1.83 8.13
C LEU A 64 1.18 -0.72 9.06
N GLY A 65 0.11 -0.05 8.65
CA GLY A 65 -0.47 1.06 9.40
C GLY A 65 -1.83 1.42 8.82
N VAL A 66 -2.41 2.48 9.36
CA VAL A 66 -3.68 3.06 8.92
C VAL A 66 -3.48 4.53 8.62
N THR A 67 -4.35 5.10 7.80
CA THR A 67 -4.38 6.53 7.51
C THR A 67 -5.82 6.96 7.26
N THR A 68 -6.11 8.21 7.60
CA THR A 68 -7.35 8.93 7.30
C THR A 68 -7.29 9.67 5.96
N CYS A 69 -6.12 9.72 5.31
CA CYS A 69 -5.93 10.39 4.02
C CYS A 69 -6.49 9.54 2.86
N ASP A 70 -7.23 10.17 1.94
CA ASP A 70 -7.70 9.51 0.71
C ASP A 70 -6.52 9.27 -0.26
N PRO A 71 -6.26 8.00 -0.68
CA PRO A 71 -5.22 7.69 -1.65
C PRO A 71 -5.32 8.48 -2.97
N ASN A 72 -6.51 8.90 -3.39
CA ASN A 72 -6.69 9.66 -4.64
C ASN A 72 -6.01 11.03 -4.63
N THR A 73 -5.70 11.60 -3.46
CA THR A 73 -4.95 12.85 -3.33
C THR A 73 -3.56 12.78 -3.97
N HIS A 74 -2.99 11.58 -4.09
CA HIS A 74 -1.70 11.30 -4.72
C HIS A 74 -1.79 10.99 -6.23
N ARG A 75 -2.99 10.97 -6.81
CA ARG A 75 -3.17 10.67 -8.24
C ARG A 75 -2.78 11.85 -9.15
N THR A 76 -2.96 13.07 -8.66
CA THR A 76 -2.86 14.29 -9.48
C THR A 76 -1.91 15.34 -8.93
N SER A 77 -1.70 15.43 -7.61
CA SER A 77 -0.99 16.57 -7.00
C SER A 77 0.46 16.28 -6.59
N THR A 78 0.76 15.04 -6.17
CA THR A 78 2.10 14.67 -5.68
C THR A 78 2.32 13.17 -5.85
N ALA A 79 3.41 12.80 -6.52
CA ALA A 79 3.83 11.40 -6.57
C ALA A 79 4.03 10.86 -5.14
N LEU A 80 3.68 9.60 -4.91
CA LEU A 80 3.90 8.96 -3.62
C LEU A 80 5.38 9.04 -3.22
N PRO A 81 5.67 9.24 -1.93
CA PRO A 81 7.04 9.33 -1.46
C PRO A 81 7.75 7.98 -1.56
N ARG A 82 9.07 8.04 -1.36
CA ARG A 82 9.94 6.86 -1.47
C ARG A 82 9.63 5.82 -0.38
N HIS A 83 9.33 6.26 0.84
CA HIS A 83 9.07 5.38 1.98
C HIS A 83 7.81 5.80 2.74
N ALA A 84 7.18 4.87 3.45
CA ALA A 84 6.07 5.22 4.35
C ALA A 84 6.56 5.97 5.61
N CYS A 85 7.75 5.64 6.11
CA CYS A 85 8.37 6.29 7.25
C CYS A 85 9.80 6.73 6.88
N PRO A 86 10.18 7.98 7.19
CA PRO A 86 9.36 8.97 7.89
C PRO A 86 8.30 9.66 7.01
N ASP A 87 8.39 9.54 5.68
CA ASP A 87 7.75 10.48 4.74
C ASP A 87 6.22 10.64 4.86
N LEU A 88 5.47 9.55 5.13
CA LEU A 88 4.02 9.61 5.39
C LEU A 88 3.71 9.72 6.88
N THR A 89 4.48 9.05 7.75
CA THR A 89 4.23 9.05 9.20
C THR A 89 4.47 10.40 9.88
N CYS A 90 5.26 11.28 9.27
CA CYS A 90 5.46 12.66 9.75
C CYS A 90 4.37 13.63 9.29
N ARG A 91 3.42 13.18 8.45
CA ARG A 91 2.28 13.99 8.00
C ARG A 91 1.06 13.72 8.88
N PRO A 92 0.14 14.68 9.01
CA PRO A 92 -1.17 14.41 9.60
C PRO A 92 -1.87 13.31 8.79
N GLY A 93 -2.35 12.26 9.47
CA GLY A 93 -2.96 11.12 8.80
C GLY A 93 -3.44 10.05 9.77
#